data_AF-A0A3M1XMK2-F1
#
_entry.id   AF-A0A3M1XMK2-F1
#
_cell.length_a   1.000
_cell.length_b   1.000
_cell.length_c   1.000
_cell.angle_alpha   90.00
_cell.angle_beta   90.00
_cell.angle_gamma   90.00
#
_symmetry.space_group_name_H-M   'P 1'
#
loop_
_entity.id
_entity.type
_entity.pdbx_description
1 polymer ?
#
loop_
_entity_poly.entity_id
_entity_poly.type
_entity_poly.pdbx_seq_one_letter_code
_entity_poly.pdbx_strand_id
1 'polypeptide(L)'
;MRNAGTPTLIAHGKRDLRVPPGQSHELYRALQFRKVPTELVLYPREPHGLRERAHQLDFIQRVLEWYDKYLKGIHPAGDESGANP
;
A
#
# COMPACT_ATOMS: atom_id res chain seq x y z
N MET A 1 3.36 17.24 -6.40
CA MET A 1 2.05 16.58 -6.15
C MET A 1 1.00 17.61 -5.72
N ARG A 2 0.35 18.33 -6.65
CA ARG A 2 -0.66 19.34 -6.25
C ARG A 2 -2.05 18.75 -5.99
N ASN A 3 -2.40 17.65 -6.67
CA ASN A 3 -3.77 17.11 -6.68
C ASN A 3 -3.91 15.70 -6.07
N ALA A 4 -2.89 15.15 -5.40
CA ALA A 4 -3.02 13.81 -4.80
C ALA A 4 -3.86 13.89 -3.51
N GLY A 5 -4.99 13.19 -3.45
CA GLY A 5 -5.83 13.08 -2.25
C GLY A 5 -6.20 11.65 -1.89
N THR A 6 -5.97 10.71 -2.80
CA THR A 6 -6.36 9.31 -2.64
C THR A 6 -5.40 8.55 -1.72
N PRO A 7 -5.90 7.82 -0.72
CA PRO A 7 -5.10 6.88 0.06
C PRO A 7 -4.26 5.96 -0.85
N THR A 8 -2.96 5.86 -0.59
CA THR A 8 -2.02 5.13 -1.46
C THR A 8 -1.22 4.07 -0.69
N LEU A 9 -1.30 2.81 -1.11
CA LEU A 9 -0.38 1.75 -0.70
C LEU A 9 0.77 1.67 -1.70
N ILE A 10 2.02 1.72 -1.21
CA ILE A 10 3.24 1.59 -2.01
C ILE A 10 3.95 0.30 -1.61
N ALA A 11 4.19 -0.58 -2.57
CA ALA A 11 4.95 -1.82 -2.37
C ALA A 11 6.16 -1.86 -3.30
N HIS A 12 7.35 -2.16 -2.77
CA HIS A 12 8.59 -2.16 -3.54
C HIS A 12 9.56 -3.25 -3.09
N GLY A 13 10.24 -3.91 -4.03
CA GLY A 13 11.40 -4.74 -3.73
C GLY A 13 12.63 -3.91 -3.33
N LYS A 14 13.24 -4.20 -2.18
CA LYS A 14 14.42 -3.47 -1.68
C LYS A 14 15.67 -3.68 -2.54
N ARG A 15 15.69 -4.73 -3.37
CA ARG A 15 16.78 -5.07 -4.30
C ARG A 15 16.41 -4.80 -5.76
N ASP A 16 15.40 -3.97 -6.01
CA ASP A 16 15.03 -3.57 -7.36
C ASP A 16 16.11 -2.66 -7.98
N LEU A 17 16.84 -3.20 -8.96
CA LEU A 17 17.86 -2.47 -9.71
C LEU A 17 17.29 -1.73 -10.93
N ARG A 18 16.07 -2.06 -11.37
CA ARG A 18 15.42 -1.43 -12.53
C ARG A 18 14.72 -0.14 -12.12
N VAL A 19 14.08 -0.14 -10.95
CA VAL A 19 13.50 1.05 -10.33
C VAL A 19 14.02 1.11 -8.89
N PRO A 20 15.05 1.91 -8.59
CA PRO A 20 15.63 1.95 -7.26
C PRO A 20 14.61 2.34 -6.19
N PRO A 21 14.67 1.76 -4.97
CA PRO A 21 13.74 2.08 -3.88
C PRO A 21 13.69 3.57 -3.50
N GLY A 22 14.72 4.36 -3.84
CA GLY A 22 14.69 5.82 -3.63
C GLY A 22 13.43 6.49 -4.18
N GLN A 23 12.94 6.00 -5.33
CA GLN A 23 11.70 6.49 -5.96
C GLN A 23 10.46 6.29 -5.07
N SER A 24 10.31 5.12 -4.44
CA SER A 24 9.19 4.87 -3.53
C SER A 24 9.32 5.66 -2.23
N HIS A 25 10.53 5.89 -1.72
CA HIS A 25 10.75 6.74 -0.56
C HIS A 25 10.39 8.21 -0.85
N GLU A 26 10.75 8.73 -2.02
CA GLU A 26 10.39 10.09 -2.44
C GLU A 26 8.88 10.26 -2.56
N LEU A 27 8.20 9.31 -3.22
CA LEU A 27 6.73 9.27 -3.32
C LEU A 27 6.08 9.23 -1.94
N TYR A 28 6.52 8.32 -1.06
CA TYR A 28 6.02 8.19 0.30
C TYR A 28 6.16 9.49 1.09
N ARG A 29 7.35 10.09 1.10
CA ARG A 29 7.58 11.37 1.81
C ARG A 29 6.71 12.50 1.26
N ALA A 30 6.56 12.59 -0.07
CA ALA A 30 5.76 13.63 -0.68
C ALA A 30 4.26 13.49 -0.36
N LEU A 31 3.74 12.26 -0.25
CA LEU A 31 2.36 11.99 0.15
C LEU A 31 2.15 12.25 1.66
N GLN A 32 3.09 11.80 2.50
CA GLN A 32 3.08 12.05 3.94
C GLN A 32 3.11 13.55 4.27
N PHE A 33 3.95 14.33 3.59
CA PHE A 33 3.99 15.79 3.73
C PHE A 33 2.64 16.45 3.46
N ARG A 34 1.84 15.86 2.56
CA ARG A 34 0.49 16.33 2.21
C ARG A 34 -0.61 15.71 3.06
N LYS A 35 -0.25 14.94 4.09
CA LYS A 35 -1.18 14.24 4.98
C LYS A 35 -2.15 13.30 4.25
N VAL A 36 -1.73 12.77 3.09
CA VAL A 36 -2.47 11.72 2.40
C VAL A 36 -2.22 10.41 3.15
N PRO A 37 -3.25 9.61 3.52
CA PRO A 37 -3.03 8.30 4.11
C PRO A 37 -2.17 7.45 3.18
N THR A 38 -1.00 6.99 3.65
CA THR A 38 -0.05 6.27 2.79
C THR A 38 0.73 5.27 3.61
N GLU A 39 0.87 4.07 3.06
CA GLU A 39 1.76 3.02 3.59
C GLU A 39 2.84 2.69 2.57
N LEU A 40 4.07 2.43 3.05
CA LEU A 40 5.18 1.96 2.24
C LEU A 40 5.69 0.63 2.79
N VAL A 41 5.68 -0.40 1.95
CA VAL A 41 6.19 -1.73 2.27
C VAL A 41 7.40 -2.03 1.39
N LEU A 42 8.52 -2.34 2.03
CA LEU A 42 9.76 -2.71 1.37
C LEU A 42 10.07 -4.19 1.60
N TYR A 43 10.09 -4.97 0.53
CA TYR A 43 10.39 -6.39 0.59
C TYR A 43 11.91 -6.61 0.50
N PRO A 44 12.61 -7.01 1.59
CA PRO A 44 14.05 -6.86 1.75
C PRO A 44 14.92 -7.67 0.76
N ARG A 45 14.37 -8.75 0.19
CA ARG A 45 15.08 -9.67 -0.72
C ARG A 45 14.60 -9.60 -2.17
N GLU A 46 13.59 -8.78 -2.43
CA GLU A 46 12.88 -8.80 -3.71
C GLU A 46 13.49 -7.84 -4.74
N PRO A 47 13.62 -8.26 -6.01
CA PRO A 47 14.08 -7.42 -7.12
C PRO A 47 12.88 -6.67 -7.74
N HIS A 48 12.95 -6.35 -9.04
CA HIS A 48 11.78 -5.87 -9.75
C HIS A 48 10.74 -6.99 -9.91
N GLY A 49 9.60 -6.82 -9.24
CA GLY A 49 8.56 -7.84 -9.13
C GLY A 49 8.87 -8.85 -8.01
N LEU A 50 7.84 -9.20 -7.23
CA LEU A 50 7.96 -10.14 -6.11
C LEU A 50 8.09 -11.58 -6.63
N ARG A 51 9.06 -12.33 -6.10
CA ARG A 51 9.37 -13.72 -6.48
C ARG A 51 9.10 -14.71 -5.36
N GLU A 52 9.39 -14.36 -4.11
CA GLU A 52 9.15 -15.26 -3.00
C GLU A 52 7.64 -15.36 -2.73
N ARG A 53 7.12 -16.59 -2.70
CA ARG A 53 5.69 -16.86 -2.47
C ARG A 53 5.16 -16.18 -1.21
N ALA A 54 5.95 -16.17 -0.14
CA ALA A 54 5.57 -15.53 1.12
C ALA A 54 5.34 -14.01 0.95
N HIS A 55 6.22 -13.33 0.21
CA HIS A 55 6.04 -11.90 -0.06
C HIS A 55 4.89 -11.62 -1.03
N GLN A 56 4.67 -12.50 -2.02
CA GLN A 56 3.51 -12.39 -2.90
C GLN A 56 2.19 -12.51 -2.13
N LEU A 57 2.09 -13.48 -1.21
CA LEU A 57 0.91 -13.66 -0.38
C LEU A 57 0.69 -12.48 0.56
N ASP A 58 1.74 -11.98 1.23
CA ASP A 58 1.66 -10.79 2.07
C ASP A 58 1.22 -9.56 1.24
N PHE A 59 1.76 -9.37 0.04
CA PHE A 59 1.36 -8.26 -0.83
C PHE A 59 -0.13 -8.34 -1.20
N ILE A 60 -0.62 -9.51 -1.61
CA ILE A 60 -2.04 -9.70 -1.95
C ILE A 60 -2.92 -9.43 -0.73
N GLN A 61 -2.55 -9.95 0.44
CA GLN A 61 -3.28 -9.72 1.69
C GLN A 61 -3.38 -8.22 2.01
N ARG A 62 -2.27 -7.48 1.94
CA ARG A 62 -2.26 -6.03 2.16
C ARG A 62 -3.11 -5.27 1.16
N VAL A 63 -3.11 -5.68 -0.10
CA VAL A 63 -3.96 -5.06 -1.13
C VAL A 63 -5.44 -5.25 -0.79
N LEU A 64 -5.84 -6.46 -0.36
CA LEU A 64 -7.20 -6.74 0.07
C LEU A 64 -7.59 -5.88 1.28
N GLU A 65 -6.77 -5.85 2.32
CA GLU A 65 -6.98 -5.04 3.53
C GLU A 65 -7.05 -3.54 3.21
N TRP A 66 -6.21 -3.06 2.28
CA TRP A 66 -6.23 -1.67 1.84
C TRP A 66 -7.55 -1.32 1.14
N TYR A 67 -8.05 -2.21 0.29
CA TYR A 67 -9.35 -2.01 -0.37
C TYR A 67 -10.52 -2.13 0.62
N ASP A 68 -10.48 -3.07 1.55
CA ASP A 68 -11.53 -3.18 2.56
C ASP A 68 -11.63 -1.86 3.37
N LYS A 69 -10.47 -1.31 3.78
CA LYS A 69 -10.38 -0.07 4.54
C LYS A 69 -10.80 1.19 3.78
N TYR A 70 -10.42 1.33 2.50
CA TYR A 70 -10.55 2.61 1.78
C TYR A 70 -11.53 2.60 0.59
N LEU A 71 -11.95 1.43 0.12
CA LEU A 71 -12.89 1.29 -1.00
C LEU A 71 -14.26 0.78 -0.54
N LYS A 72 -14.30 -0.24 0.32
CA LYS A 72 -15.57 -0.85 0.75
C LYS A 72 -16.17 -0.23 2.02
N GLY A 73 -15.41 0.63 2.71
CA GLY A 73 -15.82 1.15 4.03
C GLY A 73 -15.91 0.06 5.09
N ILE A 74 -15.30 -1.12 4.86
CA ILE A 74 -15.27 -2.21 5.82
C ILE A 74 -14.16 -1.88 6.81
N HIS A 75 -14.57 -1.31 7.94
CA HIS A 75 -13.72 -1.23 9.11
C HIS A 75 -13.58 -2.64 9.70
N PRO A 76 -12.37 -3.16 9.95
CA PRO A 76 -12.20 -4.47 10.55
C PRO A 76 -12.84 -4.48 11.95
N ALA A 77 -13.93 -5.24 12.06
CA ALA A 77 -14.62 -5.70 13.26
C ALA A 77 -14.91 -4.64 14.33
N GLY A 78 -15.98 -3.88 14.10
CA GLY A 78 -16.63 -3.06 15.12
C GLY A 78 -17.76 -2.23 14.54
N ASP A 79 -18.75 -2.88 13.91
CA ASP A 79 -20.16 -2.45 13.88
C ASP A 79 -20.95 -3.32 12.89
N GLU A 80 -21.54 -4.40 13.41
CA GLU A 80 -22.71 -5.02 12.80
C GLU A 80 -23.95 -4.19 13.12
N SER A 81 -24.08 -3.00 12.51
CA SER A 81 -25.36 -2.31 12.46
C SER A 81 -25.38 -1.35 11.28
N GLY A 82 -25.96 -1.80 10.17
CA GLY A 82 -26.15 -0.93 9.02
C GLY A 82 -26.54 -1.71 7.79
N ALA A 83 -27.81 -2.12 7.75
CA ALA A 83 -28.50 -2.52 6.55
C ALA A 83 -28.16 -1.58 5.37
N ASN A 84 -27.89 -2.14 4.20
CA ASN A 84 -27.90 -1.39 2.95
C ASN A 84 -29.21 -1.74 2.20
N PRO A 85 -29.91 -0.76 1.60
CA PRO A 85 -31.17 -0.98 0.88
C PRO A 85 -31.03 -1.81 -0.40
#